data_AF-A0A9P8D605-F1
#
_entry.id   AF-A0A9P8D605-F1
#
_cell.length_a   1.000
_cell.length_b   1.000
_cell.length_c   1.000
_cell.angle_alpha   90.00
_cell.angle_beta   90.00
_cell.angle_gamma   90.00
#
_symmetry.space_group_name_H-M   'P 1'
#
loop_
_entity.id
_entity.type
_entity.pdbx_description
1 polymer ?
#
loop_
_entity_poly.entity_id
_entity_poly.type
_entity_poly.pdbx_seq_one_letter_code
_entity_poly.pdbx_strand_id
1 'polypeptide(L)'
;MSTSTSSKVSGVRRRACVNCTSVKSKCLPFSSDECQRCNRLGKRCTYLNVVEKRKSPSSSSRSRLLEQRLNRVLTLLGNQAQGTPMSGFVAQLAAEDLNMNVLGGSQFGQLPLSHGLTLQGTLDVVDRGFVSLTEAERLLDNYRNKAIEHFPFVPLSSETTVASLRSTKPFLFMCIVATMKVDNCGIQHQIGEEIRNQAHQRVLMQSESTLEILQGLLIYLAWYQYFFISYEKQQIVPIAQLCVSLVQNLGLDQNPGNVRRKVDLGPDETAPRRKAARSAEQLRALLGTYCTASWYV
;
A
#
# COMPACT_ATOMS: atom_id res chain seq x y z
N MET A 1 -15.03 11.97 -71.13
CA MET A 1 -14.01 11.35 -70.25
C MET A 1 -13.00 12.43 -69.91
N SER A 2 -13.10 13.04 -68.74
CA SER A 2 -12.22 14.14 -68.31
C SER A 2 -11.31 13.62 -67.21
N THR A 3 -10.02 13.53 -67.53
CA THR A 3 -8.97 12.91 -66.71
C THR A 3 -8.61 13.79 -65.51
N SER A 4 -8.58 13.15 -64.35
CA SER A 4 -8.25 13.71 -63.04
C SER A 4 -6.74 13.94 -62.88
N THR A 5 -6.31 15.19 -62.70
CA THR A 5 -4.96 15.55 -62.25
C THR A 5 -4.96 15.75 -60.73
N SER A 6 -4.50 14.73 -60.00
CA SER A 6 -4.33 14.72 -58.55
C SER A 6 -2.98 15.34 -58.14
N SER A 7 -2.96 16.64 -57.89
CA SER A 7 -1.78 17.34 -57.35
C SER A 7 -1.66 17.11 -55.83
N LYS A 8 -0.69 16.28 -55.41
CA LYS A 8 -0.36 16.05 -53.99
C LYS A 8 0.31 17.29 -53.39
N VAL A 9 -0.39 18.00 -52.50
CA VAL A 9 0.19 19.04 -51.63
C VAL A 9 0.85 18.36 -50.42
N SER A 10 2.13 18.66 -50.22
CA SER A 10 3.00 18.15 -49.15
C SER A 10 2.44 18.46 -47.76
N GLY A 11 2.34 17.42 -46.93
CA GLY A 11 1.58 17.42 -45.69
C GLY A 11 2.28 18.07 -44.50
N VAL A 12 1.90 19.30 -44.18
CA VAL A 12 1.92 19.77 -42.79
C VAL A 12 0.72 19.11 -42.08
N ARG A 13 0.96 18.29 -41.05
CA ARG A 13 -0.12 17.68 -40.24
C ARG A 13 -0.88 18.78 -39.49
N ARG A 14 -1.92 19.34 -40.12
CA ARG A 14 -2.84 20.29 -39.48
C ARG A 14 -3.87 19.53 -38.65
N ARG A 15 -4.27 20.12 -37.51
CA ARG A 15 -5.41 19.63 -36.72
C ARG A 15 -6.69 19.68 -37.57
N ALA A 16 -7.66 18.83 -37.25
CA ALA A 16 -8.96 18.83 -37.93
C ALA A 16 -9.68 20.18 -37.77
N CYS A 17 -10.40 20.63 -38.81
CA CYS A 17 -11.22 21.85 -38.72
C CYS A 17 -12.38 21.66 -37.74
N VAL A 18 -13.00 22.77 -37.31
CA VAL A 18 -14.11 22.76 -36.31
C VAL A 18 -15.25 21.86 -36.77
N ASN A 19 -15.62 21.95 -38.05
CA ASN A 19 -16.74 21.22 -38.62
C ASN A 19 -16.45 19.73 -38.84
N CYS A 20 -15.19 19.30 -38.94
CA CYS A 20 -14.83 17.88 -38.96
C CYS A 20 -14.72 17.30 -37.56
N THR A 21 -14.32 18.13 -36.58
CA THR A 21 -14.22 17.76 -35.17
C THR A 21 -15.59 17.54 -34.55
N SER A 22 -16.55 18.44 -34.79
CA SER A 22 -17.91 18.34 -34.23
C SER A 22 -18.65 17.06 -34.63
N VAL A 23 -18.36 16.56 -35.83
CA VAL A 23 -18.97 15.36 -36.44
C VAL A 23 -18.03 14.15 -36.43
N LYS A 24 -16.89 14.23 -35.72
CA LYS A 24 -15.89 13.16 -35.55
C LYS A 24 -15.45 12.47 -36.85
N SER A 25 -15.21 13.25 -37.91
CA SER A 25 -14.79 12.71 -39.21
C SER A 25 -13.35 13.05 -39.57
N LYS A 26 -12.77 12.26 -40.47
CA LYS A 26 -11.43 12.50 -41.01
C LYS A 26 -11.39 13.84 -41.78
N CYS A 27 -10.46 14.71 -41.39
CA CYS A 27 -10.21 15.99 -42.05
C CYS A 27 -8.97 15.86 -42.94
N LEU A 28 -9.17 15.87 -44.27
CA LEU A 28 -8.10 15.80 -45.25
C LEU A 28 -7.90 17.17 -45.91
N PRO A 29 -6.65 17.65 -46.08
CA PRO A 29 -6.37 18.93 -46.73
C PRO A 29 -6.76 18.87 -48.21
N PHE A 30 -7.37 19.94 -48.72
CA PHE A 30 -7.69 20.10 -50.15
C PHE A 30 -6.96 21.31 -50.73
N SER A 31 -7.05 22.46 -50.06
CA SER A 31 -6.34 23.70 -50.41
C SER A 31 -5.66 24.30 -49.16
N SER A 32 -5.04 25.48 -49.28
CA SER A 32 -4.38 26.16 -48.16
C SER A 32 -5.32 26.37 -46.96
N ASP A 33 -6.61 26.61 -47.21
CA ASP A 33 -7.58 27.02 -46.19
C ASP A 33 -8.82 26.12 -46.10
N GLU A 34 -8.94 25.10 -46.95
CA GLU A 34 -10.10 24.22 -46.96
C GLU A 34 -9.74 22.73 -46.88
N CYS A 35 -10.59 21.98 -46.18
CA CYS A 35 -10.53 20.52 -46.18
C CYS A 35 -11.48 19.93 -47.22
N GLN A 36 -11.16 18.74 -47.72
CA GLN A 36 -11.90 18.05 -48.78
C GLN A 36 -13.39 17.87 -48.44
N ARG A 37 -13.70 17.62 -47.16
CA ARG A 37 -15.08 17.45 -46.69
C ARG A 37 -15.87 18.76 -46.72
N CYS A 38 -15.26 19.86 -46.27
CA CYS A 38 -15.92 21.16 -46.23
C CYS A 38 -16.16 21.70 -47.65
N ASN A 39 -15.18 21.56 -48.54
CA ASN A 39 -15.33 21.91 -49.95
C ASN A 39 -16.48 21.12 -50.60
N ARG A 40 -16.50 19.78 -50.44
CA ARG A 40 -17.58 18.94 -50.99
C ARG A 40 -18.98 19.30 -50.47
N LEU A 41 -19.09 19.74 -49.21
CA LEU A 41 -20.38 20.05 -48.58
C LEU A 41 -20.76 21.54 -48.70
N GLY A 42 -19.94 22.37 -49.36
CA GLY A 42 -20.16 23.82 -49.43
C GLY A 42 -20.22 24.50 -48.06
N LYS A 43 -19.50 23.97 -47.05
CA LYS A 43 -19.50 24.49 -45.68
C LYS A 43 -18.23 25.28 -45.41
N ARG A 44 -18.35 26.40 -44.70
CA ARG A 44 -17.20 27.23 -44.30
C ARG A 44 -16.21 26.41 -43.45
N CYS A 45 -14.95 26.34 -43.89
CA CYS A 45 -13.88 25.61 -43.20
C CYS A 45 -13.08 26.55 -42.30
N THR A 46 -13.26 26.44 -40.98
CA THR A 46 -12.52 27.25 -40.00
C THR A 46 -11.59 26.39 -39.15
N TYR A 47 -10.33 26.81 -39.06
CA TYR A 47 -9.34 26.26 -38.14
C TYR A 47 -9.15 27.25 -36.97
N LEU A 48 -9.31 26.77 -35.74
CA LEU A 48 -9.02 27.59 -34.57
C LEU A 48 -7.51 27.55 -34.28
N ASN A 49 -6.85 28.70 -34.38
CA ASN A 49 -5.51 28.88 -33.86
C ASN A 49 -5.60 29.02 -32.34
N VAL A 50 -5.49 27.91 -31.63
CA VAL A 50 -5.30 27.95 -30.17
C VAL A 50 -3.83 28.27 -29.94
N VAL A 51 -3.54 29.47 -29.40
CA VAL A 51 -2.21 29.81 -28.90
C VAL A 51 -1.82 28.71 -27.91
N GLU A 52 -0.73 27.99 -28.19
CA GLU A 52 -0.21 26.99 -27.26
C GLU A 52 0.12 27.69 -25.93
N LYS A 53 -0.70 27.46 -24.90
CA LYS A 53 -0.33 27.81 -23.53
C LYS A 53 1.00 27.10 -23.24
N ARG A 54 2.03 27.89 -22.91
CA ARG A 54 3.35 27.38 -22.48
C ARG A 54 3.14 26.27 -21.45
N LYS A 55 3.53 25.04 -21.80
CA LYS A 55 3.61 23.93 -20.85
C LYS A 55 4.59 24.34 -19.76
N SER A 56 4.17 24.23 -18.50
CA SER A 56 5.09 24.29 -17.36
C SER A 56 6.22 23.27 -17.56
N PRO A 57 7.44 23.53 -17.08
CA PRO A 57 8.56 22.62 -17.25
C PRO A 57 8.16 21.24 -16.72
N SER A 58 8.17 20.25 -17.60
CA SER A 58 7.67 18.92 -17.29
C SER A 58 8.47 18.29 -16.15
N SER A 59 7.83 17.43 -15.37
CA SER A 59 8.44 16.60 -14.32
C SER A 59 9.76 15.92 -14.76
N SER A 60 9.93 15.65 -16.07
CA SER A 60 11.16 15.11 -16.68
C SER A 60 12.39 16.03 -16.54
N SER A 61 12.21 17.35 -16.48
CA SER A 61 13.32 18.30 -16.27
C SER A 61 13.81 18.32 -14.82
N ARG A 62 12.91 18.09 -13.85
CA ARG A 62 13.24 17.95 -12.43
C ARG A 62 13.89 16.60 -12.14
N SER A 63 13.46 15.51 -12.78
CA SER A 63 14.10 14.20 -12.62
C SER A 63 15.53 14.22 -13.16
N ARG A 64 15.78 14.80 -14.34
CA ARG A 64 17.13 14.97 -14.89
C ARG A 64 18.05 15.82 -14.02
N LEU A 65 17.53 16.88 -13.40
CA LEU A 65 18.29 17.70 -12.46
C LEU A 65 18.65 16.92 -11.19
N LEU A 66 17.73 16.09 -10.70
CA LEU A 66 17.96 15.23 -9.55
C LEU A 66 18.98 14.13 -9.86
N GLU A 67 18.89 13.51 -11.03
CA GLU A 67 19.89 12.55 -11.54
C GLU A 67 21.29 13.19 -11.62
N GLN A 68 21.39 14.41 -12.17
CA GLN A 68 22.65 15.16 -12.22
C GLN A 68 23.21 15.48 -10.82
N ARG A 69 22.34 15.84 -9.86
CA ARG A 69 22.76 16.11 -8.47
C ARG A 69 23.20 14.83 -7.77
N LEU A 70 22.49 13.73 -7.98
CA LEU A 70 22.82 12.41 -7.41
C LEU A 70 24.18 11.94 -7.92
N ASN A 71 24.40 11.99 -9.24
CA ASN A 71 25.69 11.62 -9.84
C ASN A 71 26.85 12.46 -9.29
N ARG A 72 26.62 13.74 -9.02
CA ARG A 72 27.63 14.63 -8.43
C ARG A 72 27.92 14.29 -6.95
N VAL A 73 26.93 13.83 -6.20
CA VAL A 73 27.13 13.37 -4.81
C VAL A 73 27.89 12.04 -4.79
N LEU A 74 27.58 11.11 -5.69
CA LEU A 74 28.28 9.83 -5.79
C LEU A 74 29.75 9.99 -6.16
N THR A 75 30.10 10.91 -7.07
CA THR A 75 31.50 11.17 -7.41
C THR A 75 32.29 11.79 -6.26
N LEU A 76 31.67 12.66 -5.46
CA LEU A 76 32.30 13.23 -4.26
C LEU A 76 32.54 12.16 -3.19
N LEU A 77 31.55 11.27 -2.96
CA LEU A 77 31.68 10.16 -2.02
C LEU A 77 32.72 9.13 -2.48
N GLY A 78 32.79 8.84 -3.78
CA GLY A 78 33.82 7.96 -4.37
C GLY A 78 35.23 8.50 -4.17
N ASN A 79 35.44 9.80 -4.35
CA ASN A 79 36.72 10.44 -4.12
C ASN A 79 37.11 10.46 -2.62
N GLN A 80 36.12 10.56 -1.72
CA GLN A 80 36.36 10.57 -0.28
C GLN A 80 36.58 9.16 0.31
N ALA A 81 36.10 8.11 -0.37
CA ALA A 81 36.20 6.72 0.08
C ALA A 81 37.54 6.03 -0.29
N GLN A 82 38.43 6.69 -1.07
CA GLN A 82 39.72 6.10 -1.43
C GLN A 82 40.57 5.82 -0.20
N GLY A 83 40.92 4.54 0.01
CA GLY A 83 41.69 4.06 1.17
C GLY A 83 40.86 3.53 2.34
N THR A 84 39.52 3.56 2.25
CA THR A 84 38.62 2.92 3.23
C THR A 84 38.14 1.56 2.70
N PRO A 85 37.81 0.59 3.56
CA PRO A 85 37.25 -0.71 3.14
C PRO A 85 35.93 -0.61 2.36
N MET A 86 35.34 0.59 2.30
CA MET A 86 34.08 0.89 1.61
C MET A 86 34.29 1.40 0.17
N SER A 87 35.53 1.56 -0.31
CA SER A 87 35.81 2.09 -1.65
C SER A 87 35.33 1.18 -2.78
N GLY A 88 35.41 -0.15 -2.59
CA GLY A 88 34.92 -1.13 -3.57
C GLY A 88 33.41 -1.07 -3.77
N PHE A 89 32.66 -0.84 -2.70
CA PHE A 89 31.20 -0.71 -2.74
C PHE A 89 30.75 0.58 -3.47
N VAL A 90 31.43 1.70 -3.21
CA VAL A 90 31.12 2.99 -3.85
C VAL A 90 31.52 2.99 -5.34
N ALA A 91 32.59 2.29 -5.71
CA ALA A 91 32.98 2.10 -7.12
C ALA A 91 31.96 1.24 -7.89
N GLN A 92 31.41 0.18 -7.25
CA GLN A 92 30.38 -0.67 -7.83
C GLN A 92 29.09 0.10 -8.14
N LEU A 93 28.65 0.96 -7.21
CA LEU A 93 27.47 1.81 -7.37
C LEU A 93 27.62 2.90 -8.45
N ALA A 94 28.85 3.35 -8.72
CA ALA A 94 29.13 4.34 -9.76
C ALA A 94 29.24 3.72 -11.16
N ALA A 95 29.43 2.40 -11.26
CA ALA A 95 29.75 1.70 -12.50
C ALA A 95 28.56 1.01 -13.19
N GLU A 96 27.40 0.84 -12.53
CA GLU A 96 26.27 0.11 -13.09
C GLU A 96 25.07 1.02 -13.45
N ASP A 97 24.81 1.16 -14.76
CA ASP A 97 23.47 1.41 -15.27
C ASP A 97 22.57 0.25 -14.82
N LEU A 98 21.53 0.56 -14.03
CA LEU A 98 20.58 -0.40 -13.45
C LEU A 98 19.95 -1.34 -14.50
N ASN A 99 20.53 -2.53 -14.65
CA ASN A 99 19.88 -3.64 -15.35
C ASN A 99 18.96 -4.39 -14.37
N MET A 100 17.65 -4.23 -14.57
CA MET A 100 16.59 -4.99 -13.89
C MET A 100 16.69 -6.47 -14.25
N ASN A 101 17.50 -7.25 -13.51
CA ASN A 101 17.42 -8.72 -13.47
C ASN A 101 18.28 -9.30 -12.31
N VAL A 102 17.91 -8.99 -11.06
CA VAL A 102 18.41 -9.73 -9.88
C VAL A 102 17.23 -10.38 -9.17
N LEU A 103 16.64 -11.38 -9.83
CA LEU A 103 15.83 -12.42 -9.20
C LEU A 103 16.44 -13.76 -9.58
N GLY A 104 17.48 -14.16 -8.85
CA GLY A 104 18.10 -15.46 -9.00
C GLY A 104 19.49 -15.51 -8.38
N GLY A 105 19.58 -15.91 -7.11
CA GLY A 105 20.86 -16.19 -6.47
C GLY A 105 20.99 -15.55 -5.10
N SER A 106 20.74 -16.37 -4.10
CA SER A 106 20.96 -16.14 -2.67
C SER A 106 22.37 -15.61 -2.31
N GLN A 107 22.40 -14.86 -1.20
CA GLN A 107 23.55 -14.37 -0.40
C GLN A 107 24.06 -12.97 -0.75
N PHE A 108 23.47 -11.93 -0.13
CA PHE A 108 24.23 -10.85 0.52
C PHE A 108 23.38 -10.26 1.65
N GLY A 109 23.84 -10.49 2.88
CA GLY A 109 23.32 -9.85 4.07
C GLY A 109 23.82 -8.41 4.21
N GLN A 110 22.98 -7.60 4.86
CA GLN A 110 23.31 -6.41 5.64
C GLN A 110 23.95 -5.21 4.91
N LEU A 111 23.10 -4.29 4.43
CA LEU A 111 23.36 -2.85 4.46
C LEU A 111 22.03 -2.11 4.80
N PRO A 112 22.01 -1.12 5.71
CA PRO A 112 20.79 -0.43 6.11
C PRO A 112 20.44 0.66 5.09
N LEU A 113 19.66 0.31 4.07
CA LEU A 113 19.00 1.30 3.21
C LEU A 113 17.70 1.78 3.86
N SER A 114 17.61 3.09 4.02
CA SER A 114 16.40 3.81 4.42
C SER A 114 15.38 3.79 3.27
N HIS A 115 14.10 3.66 3.62
CA HIS A 115 12.91 3.63 2.75
C HIS A 115 12.57 2.28 2.09
N GLY A 116 11.70 1.54 2.78
CA GLY A 116 11.03 0.35 2.28
C GLY A 116 10.81 -0.62 3.41
N LEU A 117 9.73 -0.45 4.17
CA LEU A 117 9.29 -1.41 5.18
C LEU A 117 8.75 -2.66 4.49
N THR A 118 9.62 -3.46 3.87
CA THR A 118 9.30 -4.84 3.50
C THR A 118 9.48 -5.69 4.74
N LEU A 119 8.41 -5.82 5.54
CA LEU A 119 8.43 -6.71 6.68
C LEU A 119 8.21 -8.15 6.23
N GLN A 120 9.25 -8.69 5.61
CA GLN A 120 9.41 -10.12 5.40
C GLN A 120 10.53 -10.58 6.34
N GLY A 121 10.26 -10.54 7.65
CA GLY A 121 11.11 -11.13 8.68
C GLY A 121 11.78 -10.16 9.67
N THR A 122 11.57 -10.48 10.95
CA THR A 122 12.56 -10.48 12.06
C THR A 122 12.97 -9.21 12.81
N LEU A 123 12.44 -8.01 12.55
CA LEU A 123 12.73 -6.86 13.43
C LEU A 123 11.46 -6.28 14.06
N ASP A 124 11.28 -6.58 15.35
CA ASP A 124 10.18 -6.11 16.17
C ASP A 124 10.35 -4.63 16.56
N VAL A 125 9.28 -3.99 17.07
CA VAL A 125 9.26 -2.60 17.54
C VAL A 125 10.38 -2.33 18.56
N VAL A 126 10.68 -3.33 19.40
CA VAL A 126 11.76 -3.27 20.40
C VAL A 126 13.13 -3.35 19.73
N ASP A 127 13.32 -4.25 18.77
CA ASP A 127 14.61 -4.43 18.09
C ASP A 127 14.98 -3.24 17.20
N ARG A 128 13.97 -2.50 16.75
CA ARG A 128 14.12 -1.23 16.03
C ARG A 128 14.41 -0.04 16.93
N GLY A 129 14.40 -0.21 18.25
CA GLY A 129 14.68 0.84 19.22
C GLY A 129 13.54 1.85 19.42
N PHE A 130 12.32 1.55 18.96
CA PHE A 130 11.18 2.43 19.21
C PHE A 130 10.72 2.39 20.68
N VAL A 131 10.96 1.28 21.36
CA VAL A 131 10.53 0.99 22.73
C VAL A 131 11.59 0.13 23.42
N SER A 132 11.95 0.43 24.67
CA SER A 132 12.83 -0.44 25.46
C SER A 132 12.07 -1.66 25.99
N LEU A 133 12.77 -2.74 26.34
CA LEU A 133 12.12 -3.94 26.92
C LEU A 133 11.31 -3.59 28.19
N THR A 134 11.88 -2.78 29.07
CA THR A 134 11.23 -2.32 30.31
C THR A 134 10.01 -1.44 30.04
N GLU A 135 10.07 -0.59 29.01
CA GLU A 135 8.92 0.19 28.58
C GLU A 135 7.83 -0.71 28.02
N ALA A 136 8.18 -1.73 27.22
CA ALA A 136 7.23 -2.68 26.66
C ALA A 136 6.47 -3.46 27.75
N GLU A 137 7.15 -3.86 28.84
CA GLU A 137 6.51 -4.50 30.00
C GLU A 137 5.48 -3.55 30.66
N ARG A 138 5.87 -2.30 30.91
CA ARG A 138 4.95 -1.28 31.45
C ARG A 138 3.74 -1.04 30.53
N LEU A 139 3.96 -1.01 29.22
CA LEU A 139 2.87 -0.83 28.24
C LEU A 139 1.92 -2.04 28.24
N LEU A 140 2.44 -3.26 28.40
CA LEU A 140 1.63 -4.47 28.50
C LEU A 140 0.76 -4.44 29.78
N ASP A 141 1.32 -4.01 30.90
CA ASP A 141 0.57 -3.89 32.15
C ASP A 141 -0.48 -2.77 32.08
N ASN A 142 -0.17 -1.66 31.42
CA ASN A 142 -1.15 -0.62 31.13
C ASN A 142 -2.30 -1.16 30.26
N TYR A 143 -2.01 -1.99 29.26
CA TYR A 143 -3.05 -2.62 28.44
C TYR A 143 -3.97 -3.50 29.28
N ARG A 144 -3.41 -4.34 30.16
CA ARG A 144 -4.19 -5.20 31.06
C ARG A 144 -5.12 -4.44 31.98
N ASN A 145 -4.63 -3.35 32.56
CA ASN A 145 -5.37 -2.62 33.59
C ASN A 145 -6.33 -1.58 33.02
N LYS A 146 -5.96 -0.90 31.94
CA LYS A 146 -6.74 0.24 31.40
C LYS A 146 -7.46 -0.09 30.10
N ALA A 147 -6.83 -0.83 29.19
CA ALA A 147 -7.41 -1.06 27.86
C ALA A 147 -8.59 -2.05 27.92
N ILE A 148 -8.50 -3.08 28.78
CA ILE A 148 -9.55 -4.09 28.93
C ILE A 148 -10.87 -3.49 29.43
N GLU A 149 -10.83 -2.44 30.27
CA GLU A 149 -12.05 -1.76 30.74
C GLU A 149 -12.83 -1.10 29.59
N HIS A 150 -12.15 -0.65 28.55
CA HIS A 150 -12.76 0.09 27.44
C HIS A 150 -13.05 -0.81 26.23
N PHE A 151 -12.24 -1.87 26.02
CA PHE A 151 -12.41 -2.82 24.92
C PHE A 151 -12.17 -4.27 25.39
N PRO A 152 -13.18 -4.94 25.97
CA PRO A 152 -13.04 -6.25 26.63
C PRO A 152 -13.06 -7.45 25.66
N PHE A 153 -12.63 -7.28 24.42
CA PHE A 153 -12.71 -8.34 23.39
C PHE A 153 -11.39 -9.09 23.17
N VAL A 154 -10.26 -8.53 23.61
CA VAL A 154 -8.94 -9.18 23.51
C VAL A 154 -8.24 -9.12 24.87
N PRO A 155 -8.72 -9.90 25.87
CA PRO A 155 -8.04 -9.99 27.16
C PRO A 155 -6.72 -10.77 26.99
N LEU A 156 -5.67 -10.31 27.65
CA LEU A 156 -4.40 -11.02 27.74
C LEU A 156 -4.32 -11.73 29.09
N SER A 157 -3.78 -12.94 29.10
CA SER A 157 -3.51 -13.65 30.36
C SER A 157 -2.46 -12.89 31.17
N SER A 158 -2.60 -12.91 32.50
CA SER A 158 -1.61 -12.36 33.43
C SER A 158 -0.27 -13.10 33.33
N GLU A 159 -0.26 -14.33 32.83
CA GLU A 159 0.94 -15.16 32.65
C GLU A 159 1.74 -14.80 31.39
N THR A 160 1.15 -14.06 30.44
CA THR A 160 1.80 -13.78 29.17
C THR A 160 2.91 -12.74 29.33
N THR A 161 4.17 -13.13 29.21
CA THR A 161 5.30 -12.18 29.24
C THR A 161 5.48 -11.48 27.90
N VAL A 162 6.17 -10.33 27.89
CA VAL A 162 6.54 -9.63 26.64
C VAL A 162 7.32 -10.56 25.72
N ALA A 163 8.31 -11.30 26.23
CA ALA A 163 9.11 -12.22 25.42
C ALA A 163 8.27 -13.34 24.78
N SER A 164 7.30 -13.89 25.53
CA SER A 164 6.37 -14.90 25.01
C SER A 164 5.45 -14.31 23.95
N LEU A 165 4.94 -13.09 24.15
CA LEU A 165 4.05 -12.44 23.19
C LEU A 165 4.78 -12.09 21.89
N ARG A 166 6.03 -11.63 21.98
CA ARG A 166 6.88 -11.33 20.82
C ARG A 166 7.16 -12.55 19.95
N SER A 167 7.34 -13.73 20.55
CA SER A 167 7.62 -14.96 19.81
C SER A 167 6.36 -15.64 19.26
N THR A 168 5.26 -15.58 20.01
CA THR A 168 4.01 -16.29 19.65
C THR A 168 3.05 -15.46 18.81
N LYS A 169 2.96 -14.16 19.08
CA LYS A 169 1.96 -13.24 18.52
C LYS A 169 2.57 -11.83 18.26
N PRO A 170 3.55 -11.71 17.34
CA PRO A 170 4.29 -10.46 17.11
C PRO A 170 3.44 -9.30 16.56
N PHE A 171 2.45 -9.58 15.70
CA PHE A 171 1.57 -8.54 15.16
C PHE A 171 0.63 -7.99 16.24
N LEU A 172 0.12 -8.88 17.10
CA LEU A 172 -0.69 -8.47 18.25
C LEU A 172 0.11 -7.61 19.21
N PHE A 173 1.35 -8.00 19.53
CA PHE A 173 2.27 -7.21 20.36
C PHE A 173 2.47 -5.81 19.79
N MET A 174 2.78 -5.70 18.49
CA MET A 174 2.96 -4.42 17.81
C MET A 174 1.73 -3.52 17.95
N CYS A 175 0.52 -4.07 17.76
CA CYS A 175 -0.72 -3.33 17.93
C CYS A 175 -0.89 -2.81 19.36
N ILE A 176 -0.68 -3.66 20.37
CA ILE A 176 -0.78 -3.28 21.79
C ILE A 176 0.17 -2.14 22.13
N VAL A 177 1.45 -2.28 21.74
CA VAL A 177 2.48 -1.26 21.98
C VAL A 177 2.10 0.05 21.32
N ALA A 178 1.64 0.02 20.07
CA ALA A 178 1.20 1.21 19.35
C ALA A 178 0.04 1.92 20.06
N THR A 179 -0.93 1.18 20.58
CA THR A 179 -2.06 1.76 21.32
C THR A 179 -1.67 2.37 22.66
N MET A 180 -0.76 1.72 23.39
CA MET A 180 -0.43 2.14 24.75
C MET A 180 0.65 3.23 24.78
N LYS A 181 1.49 3.34 23.73
CA LYS A 181 2.55 4.35 23.64
C LYS A 181 2.01 5.73 23.25
N VAL A 182 1.20 6.30 24.15
CA VAL A 182 0.61 7.65 24.00
C VAL A 182 1.65 8.76 24.20
N ASP A 183 2.75 8.45 24.90
CA ASP A 183 3.79 9.42 25.29
C ASP A 183 4.52 10.05 24.09
N ASN A 184 4.52 9.41 22.91
CA ASN A 184 5.20 9.92 21.72
C ASN A 184 4.41 9.65 20.44
N CYS A 185 3.65 10.67 20.01
CA CYS A 185 2.81 10.63 18.81
C CYS A 185 3.59 10.29 17.52
N GLY A 186 4.86 10.70 17.40
CA GLY A 186 5.67 10.39 16.23
C GLY A 186 5.96 8.90 16.07
N ILE A 187 6.40 8.26 17.17
CA ILE A 187 6.66 6.81 17.18
C ILE A 187 5.36 6.03 17.04
N GLN A 188 4.31 6.45 17.74
CA GLN A 188 2.98 5.85 17.63
C GLN A 188 2.47 5.86 16.19
N HIS A 189 2.63 6.97 15.48
CA HIS A 189 2.25 7.08 14.07
C HIS A 189 3.06 6.13 13.18
N GLN A 190 4.39 6.09 13.36
CA GLN A 190 5.27 5.19 12.59
C GLN A 190 4.88 3.72 12.77
N ILE A 191 4.61 3.29 14.00
CA ILE A 191 4.15 1.93 14.27
C ILE A 191 2.74 1.71 13.68
N GLY A 192 1.85 2.72 13.76
CA GLY A 192 0.53 2.66 13.13
C GLY A 192 0.58 2.51 11.61
N GLU A 193 1.51 3.18 10.92
CA GLU A 193 1.73 2.99 9.48
C GLU A 193 2.21 1.58 9.17
N GLU A 194 3.13 1.05 9.99
CA GLU A 194 3.64 -0.32 9.86
C GLU A 194 2.53 -1.36 10.05
N ILE A 195 1.66 -1.17 11.05
CA ILE A 195 0.50 -2.05 11.28
C ILE A 195 -0.40 -2.10 10.04
N ARG A 196 -0.68 -0.94 9.42
CA ARG A 196 -1.50 -0.89 8.19
C ARG A 196 -0.82 -1.59 7.03
N ASN A 197 0.49 -1.38 6.84
CA ASN A 197 1.23 -2.02 5.76
C ASN A 197 1.23 -3.55 5.91
N GLN A 198 1.47 -4.05 7.13
CA GLN A 198 1.40 -5.48 7.40
C GLN A 198 0.00 -6.05 7.26
N ALA A 199 -1.02 -5.32 7.69
CA ALA A 199 -2.41 -5.74 7.51
C ALA A 199 -2.72 -5.93 6.02
N HIS A 200 -2.37 -4.95 5.18
CA HIS A 200 -2.58 -5.06 3.74
C HIS A 200 -1.78 -6.20 3.11
N GLN A 201 -0.49 -6.32 3.46
CA GLN A 201 0.37 -7.35 2.89
C GLN A 201 -0.08 -8.76 3.30
N ARG A 202 -0.28 -9.01 4.59
CA ARG A 202 -0.62 -10.34 5.10
C ARG A 202 -2.04 -10.75 4.74
N VAL A 203 -3.01 -9.85 4.90
CA VAL A 203 -4.43 -10.19 4.69
C VAL A 203 -4.80 -10.20 3.20
N LEU A 204 -4.35 -9.21 2.39
CA LEU A 204 -4.79 -9.12 0.99
C LEU A 204 -3.84 -9.85 0.04
N MET A 205 -2.52 -9.73 0.23
CA MET A 205 -1.57 -10.32 -0.72
C MET A 205 -1.27 -11.79 -0.39
N GLN A 206 -1.06 -12.11 0.88
CA GLN A 206 -0.73 -13.47 1.32
C GLN A 206 -1.97 -14.29 1.71
N SER A 207 -3.15 -13.66 1.78
CA SER A 207 -4.41 -14.28 2.20
C SER A 207 -4.31 -14.96 3.58
N GLU A 208 -3.43 -14.46 4.45
CA GLU A 208 -3.26 -14.99 5.80
C GLU A 208 -4.48 -14.64 6.66
N SER A 209 -5.08 -15.66 7.25
CA SER A 209 -6.22 -15.51 8.15
C SER A 209 -5.93 -16.23 9.46
N THR A 210 -5.35 -15.49 10.41
CA THR A 210 -5.04 -15.97 11.76
C THR A 210 -5.82 -15.19 12.81
N LEU A 211 -6.12 -15.84 13.94
CA LEU A 211 -6.81 -15.18 15.06
C LEU A 211 -5.99 -14.00 15.62
N GLU A 212 -4.67 -14.11 15.59
CA GLU A 212 -3.76 -13.05 16.02
C GLU A 212 -3.95 -11.77 15.21
N ILE A 213 -3.96 -11.87 13.88
CA ILE A 213 -4.12 -10.70 13.00
C ILE A 213 -5.47 -10.04 13.26
N LEU A 214 -6.54 -10.84 13.39
CA LEU A 214 -7.87 -10.33 13.74
C LEU A 214 -7.85 -9.60 15.08
N GLN A 215 -7.28 -10.20 16.13
CA GLN A 215 -7.18 -9.60 17.46
C GLN A 215 -6.38 -8.28 17.43
N GLY A 216 -5.24 -8.25 16.71
CA GLY A 216 -4.43 -7.04 16.57
C GLY A 216 -5.16 -5.92 15.84
N LEU A 217 -5.85 -6.23 14.74
CA LEU A 217 -6.64 -5.26 14.00
C LEU A 217 -7.82 -4.71 14.80
N LEU A 218 -8.46 -5.53 15.64
CA LEU A 218 -9.53 -5.07 16.53
C LEU A 218 -9.01 -4.05 17.54
N ILE A 219 -7.84 -4.28 18.14
CA ILE A 219 -7.19 -3.31 19.04
C ILE A 219 -6.84 -2.03 18.27
N TYR A 220 -6.25 -2.16 17.07
CA TYR A 220 -5.93 -1.01 16.23
C TYR A 220 -7.17 -0.17 15.89
N LEU A 221 -8.30 -0.80 15.58
CA LEU A 221 -9.57 -0.12 15.29
C LEU A 221 -10.15 0.57 16.54
N ALA A 222 -10.18 -0.11 17.68
CA ALA A 222 -10.75 0.43 18.93
C ALA A 222 -10.11 1.76 19.35
N TRP A 223 -8.83 1.94 19.02
CA TRP A 223 -8.08 3.16 19.30
C TRP A 223 -7.54 3.83 18.03
N TYR A 224 -8.27 3.69 16.92
CA TYR A 224 -7.91 4.33 15.65
C TYR A 224 -7.69 5.84 15.84
N GLN A 225 -8.35 6.43 16.84
CA GLN A 225 -8.27 7.85 17.16
C GLN A 225 -6.87 8.40 17.44
N TYR A 226 -5.97 7.58 17.99
CA TYR A 226 -4.61 8.03 18.30
C TYR A 226 -3.71 8.08 17.07
N PHE A 227 -4.11 7.47 15.96
CA PHE A 227 -3.32 7.41 14.73
C PHE A 227 -3.74 8.48 13.70
N PHE A 228 -4.72 9.35 14.03
CA PHE A 228 -5.21 10.41 13.15
C PHE A 228 -4.26 11.62 13.10
N ILE A 229 -3.57 11.79 11.98
CA ILE A 229 -2.85 13.04 11.65
C ILE A 229 -3.38 13.68 10.35
N SER A 230 -4.08 12.95 9.49
CA SER A 230 -4.54 13.47 8.19
C SER A 230 -5.91 12.92 7.79
N TYR A 231 -6.89 13.82 7.65
CA TYR A 231 -8.27 13.52 7.26
C TYR A 231 -8.38 12.89 5.85
N GLU A 232 -7.44 13.17 4.95
CA GLU A 232 -7.50 12.71 3.55
C GLU A 232 -7.14 11.22 3.33
N LYS A 233 -6.64 10.51 4.35
CA LYS A 233 -6.22 9.10 4.23
C LYS A 233 -6.90 8.19 5.27
N GLN A 234 -8.18 8.44 5.56
CA GLN A 234 -8.91 7.63 6.53
C GLN A 234 -9.20 6.23 5.97
N GLN A 235 -8.64 5.20 6.63
CA GLN A 235 -8.75 3.79 6.23
C GLN A 235 -9.52 2.94 7.26
N ILE A 236 -10.26 3.58 8.17
CA ILE A 236 -10.99 2.89 9.24
C ILE A 236 -12.03 1.90 8.68
N VAL A 237 -12.82 2.31 7.68
CA VAL A 237 -13.86 1.46 7.08
C VAL A 237 -13.24 0.29 6.31
N PRO A 238 -12.26 0.48 5.40
CA PRO A 238 -11.54 -0.63 4.79
C PRO A 238 -10.98 -1.64 5.81
N ILE A 239 -10.33 -1.17 6.88
CA ILE A 239 -9.74 -2.05 7.89
C ILE A 239 -10.83 -2.79 8.67
N ALA A 240 -11.95 -2.14 9.01
CA ALA A 240 -13.10 -2.80 9.63
C ALA A 240 -13.67 -3.89 8.72
N GLN A 241 -13.77 -3.65 7.41
CA GLN A 241 -14.20 -4.66 6.44
C GLN A 241 -13.18 -5.82 6.33
N LEU A 242 -11.88 -5.57 6.49
CA LEU A 242 -10.89 -6.65 6.57
C LEU A 242 -11.11 -7.54 7.80
N CYS A 243 -11.46 -6.98 8.95
CA CYS A 243 -11.82 -7.77 10.12
C CYS A 243 -13.03 -8.67 9.86
N VAL A 244 -14.06 -8.16 9.17
CA VAL A 244 -15.24 -8.94 8.77
C VAL A 244 -14.84 -10.08 7.82
N SER A 245 -14.00 -9.80 6.82
CA SER A 245 -13.47 -10.82 5.92
C SER A 245 -12.65 -11.88 6.65
N LEU A 246 -11.80 -11.49 7.61
CA LEU A 246 -11.02 -12.42 8.44
C LEU A 246 -11.91 -13.33 9.29
N VAL A 247 -13.00 -12.81 9.86
CA VAL A 247 -14.00 -13.60 10.59
C VAL A 247 -14.62 -14.68 9.71
N GLN A 248 -14.96 -14.34 8.46
CA GLN A 248 -15.51 -15.28 7.48
C GLN A 248 -14.47 -16.32 7.04
N ASN A 249 -13.23 -15.90 6.76
CA ASN A 249 -12.14 -16.80 6.38
C ASN A 249 -11.77 -17.77 7.51
N LEU A 250 -11.82 -17.32 8.76
CA LEU A 250 -11.63 -18.16 9.95
C LEU A 250 -12.84 -19.06 10.23
N GLY A 251 -13.97 -18.86 9.52
CA GLY A 251 -15.21 -19.60 9.72
C GLY A 251 -15.89 -19.34 11.05
N LEU A 252 -15.60 -18.19 11.70
CA LEU A 252 -16.14 -17.88 13.02
C LEU A 252 -17.65 -17.55 12.98
N ASP A 253 -18.16 -17.07 11.83
CA ASP A 253 -19.59 -16.84 11.59
C ASP A 253 -20.38 -18.14 11.44
N GLN A 254 -19.72 -19.24 11.09
CA GLN A 254 -20.38 -20.50 10.76
C GLN A 254 -20.87 -21.19 12.03
N ASN A 255 -22.18 -21.37 12.13
CA ASN A 255 -22.77 -22.16 13.22
C ASN A 255 -22.34 -23.63 13.05
N PRO A 256 -21.62 -24.24 14.02
CA PRO A 256 -21.15 -25.62 13.91
C PRO A 256 -22.28 -26.65 13.72
N GLY A 257 -23.53 -26.29 14.04
CA GLY A 257 -24.71 -27.13 13.82
C GLY A 257 -25.39 -26.97 12.45
N ASN A 258 -24.95 -26.04 11.59
CA ASN A 258 -25.70 -25.69 10.38
C ASN A 258 -25.15 -26.40 9.14
N VAL A 259 -25.69 -27.59 8.86
CA VAL A 259 -25.33 -28.49 7.74
C VAL A 259 -25.62 -27.87 6.35
N ARG A 260 -26.33 -26.74 6.29
CA ARG A 260 -26.94 -26.19 5.05
C ARG A 260 -26.01 -25.39 4.13
N ARG A 261 -24.76 -25.11 4.50
CA ARG A 261 -23.77 -24.47 3.60
C ARG A 261 -22.67 -25.43 3.17
N LYS A 262 -23.02 -26.59 2.59
CA LYS A 262 -22.09 -27.29 1.70
C LYS A 262 -22.29 -26.73 0.29
N VAL A 263 -21.62 -25.62 -0.01
CA VAL A 263 -21.27 -25.34 -1.40
C VAL A 263 -20.11 -26.29 -1.70
N ASP A 264 -20.35 -27.26 -2.58
CA ASP A 264 -19.41 -28.34 -2.87
C ASP A 264 -18.25 -27.78 -3.71
N LEU A 265 -17.19 -27.34 -3.04
CA LEU A 265 -15.97 -26.78 -3.64
C LEU A 265 -14.86 -27.83 -3.76
N GLY A 266 -15.19 -29.13 -3.74
CA GLY A 266 -14.22 -30.23 -3.76
C GLY A 266 -13.74 -30.64 -2.36
N PRO A 267 -12.73 -31.53 -2.26
CA PRO A 267 -12.25 -32.05 -0.99
C PRO A 267 -11.68 -30.91 -0.13
N ASP A 268 -12.46 -30.50 0.85
CA ASP A 268 -12.16 -29.41 1.77
C ASP A 268 -11.16 -29.86 2.83
N GLU A 269 -9.87 -29.63 2.56
CA GLU A 269 -8.75 -29.83 3.51
C GLU A 269 -8.95 -29.07 4.85
N THR A 270 -9.88 -28.09 4.92
CA THR A 270 -10.17 -27.30 6.13
C THR A 270 -11.32 -27.85 7.00
N ALA A 271 -11.99 -28.92 6.56
CA ALA A 271 -13.10 -29.55 7.27
C ALA A 271 -12.83 -29.93 8.75
N PRO A 272 -11.64 -30.42 9.16
CA PRO A 272 -11.39 -30.73 10.58
C PRO A 272 -11.34 -29.47 11.46
N ARG A 273 -11.01 -28.30 10.90
CA ARG A 273 -10.91 -27.04 11.65
C ARG A 273 -12.29 -26.42 11.96
N ARG A 274 -13.30 -26.72 11.15
CA ARG A 274 -14.69 -26.22 11.30
C ARG A 274 -15.50 -26.87 12.41
N LYS A 275 -15.07 -28.03 12.92
CA LYS A 275 -15.80 -28.83 13.93
C LYS A 275 -15.33 -28.60 15.37
N ALA A 276 -14.27 -27.83 15.60
CA ALA A 276 -13.79 -27.55 16.94
C ALA A 276 -14.78 -26.65 17.69
N ALA A 277 -15.07 -26.98 18.95
CA ALA A 277 -15.79 -26.08 19.84
C ALA A 277 -15.05 -24.73 19.87
N ARG A 278 -15.78 -23.64 19.61
CA ARG A 278 -15.20 -22.30 19.52
C ARG A 278 -14.48 -21.97 20.84
N SER A 279 -13.22 -21.58 20.75
CA SER A 279 -12.50 -21.08 21.92
C SER A 279 -13.14 -19.78 22.42
N ALA A 280 -13.08 -19.53 23.72
CA ALA A 280 -13.55 -18.28 24.31
C ALA A 280 -12.86 -17.05 23.67
N GLU A 281 -11.60 -17.18 23.24
CA GLU A 281 -10.88 -16.11 22.52
C GLU A 281 -11.50 -15.82 21.14
N GLN A 282 -11.92 -16.86 20.42
CA GLN A 282 -12.54 -16.72 19.10
C GLN A 282 -13.93 -16.08 19.20
N LEU A 283 -14.72 -16.45 20.21
CA LEU A 283 -16.03 -15.84 20.47
C LEU A 283 -15.89 -14.36 20.82
N ARG A 284 -14.91 -13.99 21.66
CA ARG A 284 -14.66 -12.58 22.00
C ARG A 284 -14.21 -11.77 20.77
N ALA A 285 -13.32 -12.32 19.94
CA ALA A 285 -12.91 -11.66 18.70
C ALA A 285 -14.08 -11.49 17.71
N LEU A 286 -14.97 -12.49 17.61
CA LEU A 286 -16.19 -12.39 16.80
C LEU A 286 -17.11 -11.27 17.29
N LEU A 287 -17.38 -11.22 18.59
CA LEU A 287 -18.20 -10.17 19.20
C LEU A 287 -17.56 -8.79 19.02
N GLY A 288 -16.24 -8.69 19.24
CA GLY A 288 -15.49 -7.46 19.03
C GLY A 288 -15.61 -6.97 17.59
N THR A 289 -15.50 -7.87 16.62
CA THR A 289 -15.70 -7.54 15.20
C THR A 289 -17.09 -6.98 14.93
N TYR A 290 -18.14 -7.62 15.47
CA TYR A 290 -19.52 -7.15 15.31
C TYR A 290 -19.72 -5.76 15.94
N CYS A 291 -19.19 -5.54 17.14
CA CYS A 291 -19.23 -4.25 17.83
C CYS A 291 -18.50 -3.16 17.06
N THR A 292 -17.27 -3.42 16.59
CA THR A 292 -16.52 -2.43 15.80
C THR A 292 -17.18 -2.16 14.45
N ALA A 293 -17.72 -3.18 13.78
CA ALA A 293 -18.42 -3.00 12.52
C ALA A 293 -19.68 -2.15 12.72
N SER A 294 -20.42 -2.35 13.81
CA SER A 294 -21.63 -1.58 14.13
C SER A 294 -21.33 -0.14 14.55
N TRP A 295 -20.12 0.15 15.04
CA TRP A 295 -19.72 1.53 15.37
C TRP A 295 -19.45 2.33 14.09
N TYR A 296 -18.77 1.72 13.12
CA TYR A 296 -18.22 2.45 11.96
C TYR A 296 -19.06 2.36 10.68
N VAL A 297 -20.12 1.55 10.66
CA VAL A 297 -21.07 1.38 9.54
C VAL A 297 -22.44 1.88 9.96
#